data_AF-A0AAW1XCR1-F1
#
_entry.id   AF-A0AAW1XCR1-F1
#
_cell.length_a   1.000
_cell.length_b   1.000
_cell.length_c   1.000
_cell.angle_alpha   90.00
_cell.angle_beta   90.00
_cell.angle_gamma   90.00
#
_symmetry.space_group_name_H-M   'P 1'
#
loop_
_entity.id
_entity.type
_entity.pdbx_description
1 polymer ?
#
loop_
_entity_poly.entity_id
_entity_poly.type
_entity_poly.pdbx_seq_one_letter_code
_entity_poly.pdbx_strand_id
1 'polypeptide(L)'
;MRAIRMDLRMQHIFNQEAISMLEQMIRLHIIAMHELCEYSKGEGFAEGFDAHLNIEQMNKTSVELFQMYDDHRKKGISIPTEKEFRGYYALLKLDKHPGHMVEPAELSLDLAKMTPEIRQTSEVLFARDVARACRTGNFIAFFRLARKASYLQACLMHAHFAKLRTLALASLQAGLQNNQGLPIADVAKWLAMEEEETESLSEYHGFQMQVIQ
;
A
#
# COMPACT_ATOMS: atom_id res chain seq x y z
N MET A 1 8.27 -4.03 -19.16
CA MET A 1 8.57 -2.93 -18.22
C MET A 1 10.06 -2.74 -17.97
N ARG A 2 10.78 -3.68 -17.33
CA ARG A 2 12.23 -3.54 -17.04
C ARG A 2 13.07 -3.13 -18.26
N ALA A 3 12.84 -3.76 -19.42
CA ALA A 3 13.55 -3.43 -20.66
C ALA A 3 13.39 -1.95 -21.07
N ILE A 4 12.16 -1.42 -21.07
CA ILE A 4 11.86 -0.01 -21.39
C ILE A 4 12.65 0.95 -20.49
N ARG A 5 12.63 0.74 -19.17
CA ARG A 5 13.42 1.57 -18.23
C ARG A 5 14.92 1.50 -18.54
N MET A 6 15.45 0.31 -18.84
CA MET A 6 16.86 0.16 -19.20
C MET A 6 17.20 0.89 -20.50
N ASP A 7 16.33 0.80 -21.52
CA ASP A 7 16.53 1.46 -22.81
C ASP A 7 16.51 2.99 -22.69
N LEU A 8 15.55 3.56 -21.94
CA LEU A 8 15.51 5.00 -21.67
C LEU A 8 16.81 5.50 -21.06
N ARG A 9 17.31 4.77 -20.06
CA ARG A 9 18.58 5.10 -19.40
C ARG A 9 19.78 4.98 -20.34
N MET A 10 19.85 3.89 -21.12
CA MET A 10 20.94 3.65 -22.07
C MET A 10 20.99 4.71 -23.18
N GLN A 11 19.82 5.18 -23.62
CA GLN A 11 19.70 6.23 -24.63
C GLN A 11 19.76 7.65 -24.03
N HIS A 12 19.98 7.79 -22.72
CA HIS A 12 20.01 9.06 -21.99
C HIS A 12 18.75 9.93 -22.19
N ILE A 13 17.58 9.30 -22.26
CA ILE A 13 16.30 9.98 -22.42
C ILE A 13 15.74 10.32 -21.04
N PHE A 14 15.84 11.60 -20.64
CA PHE A 14 15.41 12.10 -19.33
C PHE A 14 14.42 13.27 -19.44
N ASN A 15 13.46 13.20 -20.37
CA ASN A 15 12.44 14.21 -20.59
C ASN A 15 11.11 13.87 -19.88
N GLN A 16 10.10 14.71 -20.07
CA GLN A 16 8.76 14.54 -19.48
C GLN A 16 8.07 13.25 -19.94
N GLU A 17 8.33 12.82 -21.18
CA GLU A 17 7.81 11.58 -21.74
C GLU A 17 8.40 10.37 -21.02
N ALA A 18 9.71 10.38 -20.74
CA ALA A 18 10.36 9.36 -19.93
C ALA A 18 9.82 9.33 -18.50
N ILE A 19 9.59 10.50 -17.88
CA ILE A 19 8.90 10.60 -16.58
C ILE A 19 7.54 9.89 -16.66
N SER A 20 6.72 10.24 -17.64
CA SER A 20 5.38 9.69 -17.82
C SER A 20 5.41 8.17 -18.00
N MET A 21 6.40 7.63 -18.73
CA MET A 21 6.57 6.19 -18.86
C MET A 21 6.90 5.51 -17.52
N LEU A 22 7.86 6.03 -16.76
CA LEU A 22 8.22 5.49 -15.44
C LEU A 22 7.04 5.56 -14.45
N GLU A 23 6.27 6.64 -14.51
CA GLU A 23 5.04 6.81 -13.75
C GLU A 23 4.00 5.71 -14.07
N GLN A 24 3.74 5.47 -15.36
CA GLN A 24 2.84 4.38 -15.77
C GLN A 24 3.34 3.01 -15.34
N MET A 25 4.66 2.78 -15.37
CA MET A 25 5.25 1.54 -14.88
C MET A 25 5.01 1.33 -13.40
N ILE A 26 5.13 2.37 -12.56
CA ILE A 26 4.84 2.28 -11.13
C ILE A 26 3.36 2.02 -10.90
N ARG A 27 2.46 2.72 -11.58
CA ARG A 27 1.01 2.47 -11.47
C ARG A 27 0.66 1.02 -11.83
N LEU A 28 1.25 0.49 -12.91
CA LEU A 28 1.07 -0.90 -13.31
C LEU A 28 1.61 -1.88 -12.27
N HIS A 29 2.77 -1.62 -11.66
CA HIS A 29 3.30 -2.45 -10.58
C HIS A 29 2.38 -2.49 -9.35
N ILE A 30 1.75 -1.37 -8.99
CA ILE A 30 0.78 -1.30 -7.89
C ILE A 30 -0.46 -2.14 -8.21
N ILE A 31 -1.02 -1.98 -9.41
CA ILE A 31 -2.20 -2.75 -9.85
C ILE A 31 -1.87 -4.24 -9.87
N ALA A 32 -0.78 -4.63 -10.52
CA ALA A 32 -0.37 -6.03 -10.60
C ALA A 32 -0.17 -6.66 -9.22
N MET A 33 0.35 -5.91 -8.25
CA MET A 33 0.48 -6.39 -6.87
C MET A 33 -0.86 -6.77 -6.25
N HIS A 34 -1.90 -5.98 -6.50
CA HIS A 34 -3.23 -6.21 -5.94
C HIS A 34 -3.98 -7.29 -6.71
N GLU A 35 -4.09 -7.17 -8.03
CA GLU A 35 -4.84 -8.10 -8.89
C GLU A 35 -4.27 -9.52 -8.88
N LEU A 36 -2.96 -9.67 -8.65
CA LEU A 36 -2.27 -10.97 -8.71
C LEU A 36 -1.90 -11.52 -7.33
N CYS A 37 -2.37 -10.92 -6.24
CA CYS A 37 -1.95 -11.31 -4.89
C CYS A 37 -2.34 -12.74 -4.50
N GLU A 38 -3.39 -13.30 -5.11
CA GLU A 38 -3.87 -14.67 -4.88
C GLU A 38 -3.14 -15.71 -5.77
N TYR A 39 -2.50 -15.27 -6.85
CA TYR A 39 -1.85 -16.14 -7.85
C TYR A 39 -0.36 -16.37 -7.56
N SER A 40 -0.05 -16.74 -6.32
CA SER A 40 1.33 -16.96 -5.88
C SER A 40 1.99 -18.17 -6.58
N LYS A 41 3.33 -18.17 -6.68
CA LYS A 41 4.08 -19.31 -7.22
C LYS A 41 3.80 -20.57 -6.41
N GLY A 42 3.11 -21.54 -7.03
CA GLY A 42 2.90 -22.87 -6.47
C GLY A 42 1.45 -23.20 -6.15
N GLU A 43 0.60 -23.27 -7.17
CA GLU A 43 -0.67 -24.01 -7.21
C GLU A 43 -0.94 -24.46 -8.67
N GLY A 44 -0.09 -25.32 -9.22
CA GLY A 44 -0.25 -25.84 -10.60
C GLY A 44 0.24 -24.91 -11.73
N PHE A 45 0.65 -23.67 -11.43
CA PHE A 45 1.33 -22.77 -12.36
C PHE A 45 2.85 -22.77 -12.14
N ALA A 46 3.62 -23.09 -13.20
CA ALA A 46 5.09 -23.05 -13.17
C ALA A 46 5.65 -21.62 -13.01
N GLU A 47 4.87 -20.60 -13.39
CA GLU A 47 5.22 -19.18 -13.35
C GLU A 47 4.10 -18.37 -12.68
N GLY A 48 3.95 -18.48 -11.36
CA GLY A 48 3.07 -17.59 -10.59
C GLY A 48 3.64 -16.18 -10.38
N PHE A 49 2.81 -15.26 -9.88
CA PHE A 49 3.22 -13.89 -9.60
C PHE A 49 4.30 -13.85 -8.50
N ASP A 50 5.36 -13.09 -8.75
CA ASP A 50 6.47 -12.88 -7.84
C ASP A 50 6.40 -11.48 -7.24
N ALA A 51 5.72 -11.37 -6.10
CA ALA A 51 5.55 -10.10 -5.40
C ALA A 51 6.91 -9.45 -5.05
N HIS A 52 7.91 -10.25 -4.67
CA HIS A 52 9.24 -9.75 -4.33
C HIS A 52 9.90 -9.07 -5.53
N LEU A 53 9.92 -9.75 -6.69
CA LEU A 53 10.46 -9.18 -7.92
C LEU A 53 9.68 -7.94 -8.35
N ASN A 54 8.34 -7.94 -8.20
CA ASN A 54 7.51 -6.80 -8.52
C ASN A 54 7.86 -5.56 -7.68
N ILE A 55 8.01 -5.72 -6.36
CA ILE A 55 8.43 -4.64 -5.43
C ILE A 55 9.84 -4.17 -5.76
N GLU A 56 10.76 -5.10 -6.02
CA GLU A 56 12.13 -4.76 -6.37
C GLU A 56 12.18 -3.90 -7.65
N GLN A 57 11.40 -4.27 -8.68
CA GLN A 57 11.32 -3.47 -9.90
C GLN A 57 10.64 -2.12 -9.65
N MET A 58 9.58 -2.06 -8.86
CA MET A 58 8.91 -0.81 -8.49
C MET A 58 9.83 0.14 -7.72
N ASN A 59 10.61 -0.37 -6.76
CA ASN A 59 11.61 0.41 -6.01
C ASN A 59 12.69 0.97 -6.94
N LYS A 60 13.25 0.14 -7.83
CA LYS A 60 14.25 0.58 -8.82
C LYS A 60 13.70 1.66 -9.75
N THR A 61 12.45 1.52 -10.22
CA THR A 61 11.78 2.54 -11.03
C THR A 61 11.54 3.83 -10.24
N SER A 62 11.15 3.74 -8.97
CA SER A 62 10.92 4.90 -8.10
C SER A 62 12.19 5.71 -7.86
N VAL A 63 13.33 5.04 -7.60
CA VAL A 63 14.63 5.71 -7.43
C VAL A 63 15.00 6.53 -8.67
N GLU A 64 14.85 5.94 -9.86
CA GLU A 64 15.14 6.61 -11.12
C GLU A 64 14.19 7.78 -11.39
N LEU A 65 12.89 7.58 -11.16
CA LEU A 65 11.87 8.62 -11.30
C LEU A 65 12.14 9.81 -10.36
N PHE A 66 12.50 9.55 -9.11
CA PHE A 66 12.80 10.59 -8.13
C PHE A 66 14.05 11.38 -8.47
N GLN A 67 15.08 10.72 -8.99
CA GLN A 67 16.25 11.41 -9.51
C GLN A 67 15.88 12.34 -10.67
N MET A 68 15.00 11.89 -11.57
CA MET A 68 14.51 12.73 -12.67
C MET A 68 13.71 13.93 -12.17
N TYR A 69 12.84 13.78 -11.17
CA TYR A 69 12.14 14.92 -10.56
C TYR A 69 13.12 15.94 -9.96
N ASP A 70 14.13 15.46 -9.23
CA ASP A 70 15.12 16.34 -8.60
C ASP A 70 15.97 17.08 -9.64
N ASP A 71 16.33 16.42 -10.74
CA ASP A 71 17.10 17.06 -11.82
C ASP A 71 16.28 18.07 -12.64
N HIS A 72 14.97 17.84 -12.82
CA HIS A 72 14.07 18.84 -13.40
C HIS A 72 13.88 20.03 -12.46
N ARG A 73 13.73 19.77 -11.15
CA ARG A 73 13.63 20.83 -10.14
C ARG A 73 14.85 21.74 -10.13
N LYS A 74 16.07 21.19 -10.24
CA LYS A 74 17.32 21.98 -10.35
C LYS A 74 17.33 22.90 -11.58
N LYS A 75 16.60 22.55 -12.63
CA LYS A 75 16.42 23.36 -13.85
C LYS A 75 15.24 24.33 -13.74
N GLY A 76 14.57 24.42 -12.59
CA GLY A 76 13.38 25.25 -12.38
C GLY A 76 12.09 24.66 -12.95
N ILE A 77 12.10 23.39 -13.37
CA ILE A 77 10.93 22.71 -13.93
C ILE A 77 10.25 21.91 -12.82
N SER A 78 8.99 22.24 -12.54
CA SER A 78 8.17 21.50 -11.57
C SER A 78 7.35 20.43 -12.29
N ILE A 79 7.31 19.23 -11.70
CA ILE A 79 6.56 18.09 -12.23
C ILE A 79 5.35 17.83 -11.31
N PRO A 80 4.12 18.16 -11.75
CA PRO A 80 2.94 18.17 -10.85
C PRO A 80 2.60 16.82 -10.21
N THR A 81 2.96 15.73 -10.89
CA THR A 81 2.70 14.34 -10.49
C THR A 81 3.66 13.84 -9.41
N GLU A 82 4.77 14.52 -9.12
CA GLU A 82 5.77 14.03 -8.16
C GLU A 82 5.16 13.67 -6.80
N LYS A 83 4.25 14.51 -6.29
CA LYS A 83 3.57 14.29 -5.01
C LYS A 83 2.81 12.97 -4.96
N GLU A 84 2.19 12.56 -6.07
CA GLU A 84 1.47 11.28 -6.20
C GLU A 84 2.43 10.11 -5.96
N PHE A 85 3.55 10.10 -6.69
CA PHE A 85 4.53 9.00 -6.64
C PHE A 85 5.33 8.97 -5.35
N ARG A 86 5.63 10.13 -4.75
CA ARG A 86 6.22 10.21 -3.40
C ARG A 86 5.27 9.64 -2.35
N GLY A 87 3.96 9.89 -2.50
CA GLY A 87 2.91 9.30 -1.66
C GLY A 87 2.82 7.78 -1.81
N TYR A 88 2.78 7.26 -3.04
CA TYR A 88 2.78 5.82 -3.30
C TYR A 88 4.01 5.12 -2.71
N TYR A 89 5.20 5.69 -2.92
CA TYR A 89 6.43 5.12 -2.39
C TYR A 89 6.45 5.13 -0.84
N ALA A 90 5.92 6.19 -0.22
CA ALA A 90 5.79 6.23 1.24
C ALA A 90 4.81 5.16 1.77
N LEU A 91 3.71 4.87 1.06
CA LEU A 91 2.79 3.78 1.40
C LEU A 91 3.42 2.39 1.19
N LEU A 92 4.13 2.18 0.08
CA LEU A 92 4.85 0.94 -0.22
C LEU A 92 5.84 0.57 0.89
N LYS A 93 6.53 1.58 1.45
CA LYS A 93 7.51 1.41 2.54
C LYS A 93 6.87 1.17 3.93
N LEU A 94 5.56 1.06 4.04
CA LEU A 94 4.90 0.71 5.30
C LEU A 94 4.87 -0.80 5.55
N ASP A 95 4.92 -1.60 4.49
CA ASP A 95 4.76 -3.05 4.60
C ASP A 95 6.09 -3.81 4.71
N LYS A 96 6.01 -4.96 5.38
CA LYS A 96 7.08 -5.94 5.48
C LYS A 96 6.69 -7.14 4.63
N HIS A 97 6.98 -7.06 3.33
CA HIS A 97 6.73 -8.17 2.42
C HIS A 97 7.72 -9.33 2.65
N PRO A 98 7.32 -10.60 2.43
CA PRO A 98 8.25 -11.72 2.40
C PRO A 98 9.39 -11.46 1.41
N GLY A 99 10.63 -11.49 1.89
CA GLY A 99 11.83 -11.19 1.10
C GLY A 99 12.22 -9.70 1.03
N HIS A 100 11.38 -8.77 1.49
CA HIS A 100 11.73 -7.35 1.59
C HIS A 100 11.43 -6.82 2.99
N MET A 101 12.40 -6.94 3.89
CA MET A 101 12.31 -6.33 5.22
C MET A 101 12.53 -4.83 5.11
N VAL A 102 11.45 -4.04 5.15
CA VAL A 102 11.59 -2.59 5.35
C VAL A 102 11.86 -2.34 6.83
N GLU A 103 13.05 -1.85 7.15
CA GLU A 103 13.32 -1.34 8.48
C GLU A 103 12.47 -0.09 8.73
N PRO A 104 11.79 0.06 9.88
CA PRO A 104 10.94 1.23 10.16
C PRO A 104 11.67 2.58 10.02
N ALA A 105 13.00 2.58 10.15
CA ALA A 105 13.84 3.75 9.93
C ALA A 105 13.91 4.16 8.43
N GLU A 106 13.75 3.25 7.49
CA GLU A 106 13.87 3.53 6.04
C GLU A 106 12.85 4.56 5.57
N LEU A 107 11.58 4.43 5.99
CA LEU A 107 10.57 5.42 5.64
C LEU A 107 10.94 6.81 6.17
N SER A 108 11.42 6.89 7.41
CA SER A 108 11.78 8.17 8.02
C SER A 108 12.97 8.82 7.29
N LEU A 109 13.94 8.02 6.89
CA LEU A 109 15.08 8.44 6.08
C LEU A 109 14.65 8.89 4.68
N ASP A 110 13.76 8.15 4.02
CA ASP A 110 13.28 8.48 2.69
C ASP A 110 12.40 9.74 2.69
N LEU A 111 11.58 9.95 3.72
CA LEU A 111 10.87 11.22 3.94
C LEU A 111 11.85 12.37 4.22
N ALA A 112 12.94 12.13 4.96
CA ALA A 112 13.93 13.17 5.25
C ALA A 112 14.65 13.66 3.98
N LYS A 113 14.83 12.79 2.98
CA LYS A 113 15.40 13.14 1.66
C LYS A 113 14.47 14.01 0.82
N MET A 114 13.16 14.01 1.07
CA MET A 114 12.21 14.86 0.35
C MET A 114 12.35 16.33 0.76
N THR A 115 12.05 17.26 -0.14
CA THR A 115 12.01 18.69 0.20
C THR A 115 10.89 18.98 1.21
N PRO A 116 10.99 20.08 1.99
CA PRO A 116 9.93 20.48 2.91
C PRO A 116 8.56 20.60 2.24
N GLU A 117 8.50 21.10 1.01
CA GLU A 117 7.27 21.29 0.24
C GLU A 117 6.62 19.94 -0.08
N ILE A 118 7.40 18.98 -0.58
CA ILE A 118 6.91 17.63 -0.89
C ILE A 118 6.42 16.93 0.38
N ARG A 119 7.11 17.07 1.52
CA ARG A 119 6.69 16.47 2.80
C ARG A 119 5.35 16.97 3.31
N GLN A 120 4.92 18.16 2.89
CA GLN A 120 3.65 18.77 3.29
C GLN A 120 2.53 18.56 2.26
N THR A 121 2.79 17.82 1.19
CA THR A 121 1.74 17.45 0.22
C THR A 121 0.72 16.51 0.85
N SER A 122 -0.53 16.61 0.42
CA SER A 122 -1.64 15.76 0.89
C SER A 122 -1.33 14.26 0.77
N GLU A 123 -0.64 13.87 -0.29
CA GLU A 123 -0.31 12.50 -0.65
C GLU A 123 0.70 11.90 0.34
N VAL A 124 1.72 12.68 0.72
CA VAL A 124 2.72 12.26 1.72
C VAL A 124 2.15 12.33 3.14
N LEU A 125 1.34 13.34 3.46
CA LEU A 125 0.66 13.44 4.75
C LEU A 125 -0.32 12.26 4.95
N PHE A 126 -1.08 11.89 3.91
CA PHE A 126 -1.93 10.70 3.93
C PHE A 126 -1.14 9.43 4.26
N ALA A 127 -0.01 9.21 3.58
CA ALA A 127 0.86 8.07 3.87
C ALA A 127 1.37 8.06 5.32
N ARG A 128 1.71 9.23 5.88
CA ARG A 128 2.13 9.36 7.28
C ARG A 128 1.01 9.05 8.27
N ASP A 129 -0.22 9.45 7.96
CA ASP A 129 -1.40 9.15 8.79
C ASP A 129 -1.74 7.65 8.75
N VAL A 130 -1.65 7.02 7.57
CA VAL A 130 -1.77 5.55 7.43
C VAL A 130 -0.67 4.86 8.25
N ALA A 131 0.58 5.30 8.13
CA ALA A 131 1.70 4.76 8.88
C ALA A 131 1.49 4.86 10.41
N ARG A 132 0.92 5.99 10.88
CA ARG A 132 0.58 6.18 12.29
C ARG A 132 -0.52 5.20 12.73
N ALA A 133 -1.56 5.03 11.93
CA ALA A 133 -2.64 4.08 12.22
C ALA A 133 -2.12 2.64 12.31
N CYS A 134 -1.27 2.21 11.35
CA CYS A 134 -0.64 0.89 11.37
C CYS A 134 0.23 0.68 12.62
N ARG A 135 1.10 1.64 12.96
CA ARG A 135 2.01 1.51 14.12
C ARG A 135 1.28 1.49 15.46
N THR A 136 0.16 2.19 15.57
CA THR A 136 -0.64 2.26 16.81
C THR A 136 -1.69 1.15 16.90
N GLY A 137 -1.83 0.31 15.88
CA GLY A 137 -2.88 -0.71 15.82
C GLY A 137 -4.29 -0.12 15.72
N ASN A 138 -4.44 1.15 15.35
CA ASN A 138 -5.73 1.82 15.28
C ASN A 138 -6.47 1.46 13.98
N PHE A 139 -7.10 0.29 13.98
CA PHE A 139 -7.82 -0.26 12.82
C PHE A 139 -8.99 0.64 12.38
N ILE A 140 -9.71 1.30 13.30
CA ILE A 140 -10.78 2.25 12.95
C ILE A 140 -10.24 3.42 12.14
N ALA A 141 -9.13 4.03 12.59
CA ALA A 141 -8.51 5.12 11.85
C ALA A 141 -7.97 4.65 10.50
N PHE A 142 -7.36 3.47 10.45
CA PHE A 142 -6.84 2.88 9.22
C PHE A 142 -7.93 2.66 8.17
N PHE A 143 -9.01 1.96 8.49
CA PHE A 143 -10.09 1.69 7.52
C PHE A 143 -10.90 2.95 7.17
N ARG A 144 -10.94 3.96 8.06
CA ARG A 144 -11.45 5.29 7.70
C ARG A 144 -10.57 6.00 6.67
N LEU A 145 -9.26 5.83 6.73
CA LEU A 145 -8.34 6.34 5.70
C LEU A 145 -8.47 5.53 4.40
N ALA A 146 -8.59 4.20 4.49
CA ALA A 146 -8.76 3.32 3.34
C ALA A 146 -9.98 3.71 2.48
N ARG A 147 -11.10 4.05 3.11
CA ARG A 147 -12.30 4.55 2.42
C ARG A 147 -12.12 5.90 1.70
N LYS A 148 -11.11 6.68 2.06
CA LYS A 148 -10.78 7.97 1.43
C LYS A 148 -9.64 7.85 0.42
N ALA A 149 -9.00 6.69 0.35
CA ALA A 149 -7.87 6.45 -0.52
C ALA A 149 -8.31 6.47 -1.99
N SER A 150 -7.44 6.97 -2.86
CA SER A 150 -7.54 6.62 -4.28
C SER A 150 -7.34 5.11 -4.47
N TYR A 151 -7.75 4.58 -5.62
CA TYR A 151 -7.62 3.16 -5.92
C TYR A 151 -6.20 2.63 -5.67
N LEU A 152 -5.18 3.28 -6.25
CA LEU A 152 -3.78 2.84 -6.10
C LEU A 152 -3.25 2.97 -4.67
N GLN A 153 -3.72 3.96 -3.91
CA GLN A 153 -3.41 4.05 -2.48
C GLN A 153 -4.05 2.88 -1.72
N ALA A 154 -5.31 2.52 -2.02
CA ALA A 154 -5.99 1.38 -1.42
C ALA A 154 -5.29 0.05 -1.76
N CYS A 155 -4.85 -0.15 -3.01
CA CYS A 155 -4.05 -1.30 -3.42
C CYS A 155 -2.78 -1.45 -2.57
N LEU A 156 -2.06 -0.35 -2.31
CA LEU A 156 -0.87 -0.37 -1.45
C LEU A 156 -1.21 -0.62 0.03
N MET A 157 -2.34 -0.09 0.50
CA MET A 157 -2.83 -0.32 1.87
C MET A 157 -3.33 -1.75 2.09
N HIS A 158 -3.77 -2.45 1.03
CA HIS A 158 -4.33 -3.80 1.07
C HIS A 158 -3.42 -4.80 1.78
N ALA A 159 -2.09 -4.63 1.65
CA ALA A 159 -1.09 -5.48 2.31
C ALA A 159 -1.23 -5.53 3.85
N HIS A 160 -1.87 -4.54 4.46
CA HIS A 160 -2.10 -4.48 5.90
C HIS A 160 -3.50 -4.95 6.34
N PHE A 161 -4.42 -5.20 5.40
CA PHE A 161 -5.83 -5.45 5.72
C PHE A 161 -5.99 -6.67 6.61
N ALA A 162 -5.45 -7.82 6.19
CA ALA A 162 -5.56 -9.07 6.94
C ALA A 162 -5.04 -8.93 8.38
N LYS A 163 -3.82 -8.39 8.55
CA LYS A 163 -3.21 -8.19 9.86
C LYS A 163 -4.04 -7.27 10.78
N LEU A 164 -4.57 -6.17 10.24
CA LEU A 164 -5.36 -5.22 11.02
C LEU A 164 -6.77 -5.73 11.31
N ARG A 165 -7.38 -6.50 10.40
CA ARG A 165 -8.66 -7.20 10.63
C ARG A 165 -8.51 -8.22 11.77
N THR A 166 -7.47 -9.05 11.75
CA THR A 166 -7.18 -10.00 12.85
C THR A 166 -6.93 -9.27 14.18
N LEU A 167 -6.13 -8.19 14.19
CA LEU A 167 -5.90 -7.40 15.40
C LEU A 167 -7.21 -6.81 15.94
N ALA A 168 -8.07 -6.33 15.05
CA ALA A 168 -9.36 -5.77 15.44
C ALA A 168 -10.26 -6.81 16.09
N LEU A 169 -10.40 -7.98 15.48
CA LEU A 169 -11.20 -9.09 16.03
C LEU A 169 -10.70 -9.53 17.40
N ALA A 170 -9.38 -9.69 17.56
CA ALA A 170 -8.78 -10.01 18.85
C ALA A 170 -9.03 -8.90 19.90
N SER A 171 -8.94 -7.64 19.51
CA SER A 171 -9.18 -6.49 20.40
C SER A 171 -10.65 -6.39 20.81
N LEU A 172 -11.58 -6.65 19.89
CA LEU A 172 -13.02 -6.66 20.16
C LEU A 172 -13.37 -7.82 21.09
N GLN A 173 -12.86 -9.03 20.83
CA GLN A 173 -13.07 -10.19 21.68
C GLN A 173 -12.59 -9.93 23.12
N ALA A 174 -11.42 -9.33 23.30
CA ALA A 174 -10.87 -9.04 24.62
C ALA A 174 -11.69 -7.98 25.42
N GLY A 175 -12.44 -7.13 24.71
CA GLY A 175 -13.26 -6.09 25.32
C GLY A 175 -14.70 -6.51 25.63
N LEU A 176 -15.16 -7.65 25.13
CA LEU A 176 -16.52 -8.16 25.33
C LEU A 176 -16.64 -9.02 26.59
N GLN A 177 -17.79 -8.95 27.25
CA GLN A 177 -18.13 -9.92 28.31
C GLN A 177 -18.53 -11.27 27.68
N ASN A 178 -18.39 -12.35 28.43
CA ASN A 178 -18.84 -13.68 27.99
C ASN A 178 -20.33 -13.62 27.58
N ASN A 179 -20.67 -14.23 26.44
CA ASN A 179 -22.00 -14.21 25.81
C ASN A 179 -22.50 -12.84 25.29
N GLN A 180 -21.66 -11.81 25.24
CA GLN A 180 -22.02 -10.55 24.57
C GLN A 180 -21.63 -10.60 23.10
N GLY A 181 -22.63 -10.53 22.21
CA GLY A 181 -22.43 -10.43 20.77
C GLY A 181 -22.21 -8.98 20.30
N LEU A 182 -21.70 -8.83 19.08
CA LEU A 182 -21.64 -7.56 18.36
C LEU A 182 -22.48 -7.65 17.07
N PRO A 183 -23.16 -6.55 16.68
CA PRO A 183 -23.80 -6.50 15.37
C PRO A 183 -22.73 -6.64 14.27
N ILE A 184 -22.85 -7.68 13.44
CA ILE A 184 -21.88 -7.96 12.37
C ILE A 184 -21.78 -6.80 11.37
N ALA A 185 -22.90 -6.11 11.10
CA ALA A 185 -22.94 -4.95 10.23
C ALA A 185 -22.04 -3.79 10.72
N ASP A 186 -21.96 -3.58 12.03
CA ASP A 186 -21.08 -2.54 12.60
C ASP A 186 -19.61 -2.94 12.47
N VAL A 187 -19.29 -4.22 12.72
CA VAL A 187 -17.94 -4.76 12.56
C VAL A 187 -17.51 -4.69 11.08
N ALA A 188 -18.37 -5.11 10.15
CA ALA A 188 -18.14 -5.02 8.71
C ALA A 188 -17.81 -3.58 8.28
N LYS A 189 -18.62 -2.62 8.76
CA LYS A 189 -18.43 -1.19 8.50
C LYS A 189 -17.12 -0.66 9.10
N TRP A 190 -16.77 -1.08 10.30
CA TRP A 190 -15.52 -0.67 10.96
C TRP A 190 -14.28 -1.20 10.23
N LEU A 191 -14.34 -2.43 9.75
CA LEU A 191 -13.22 -3.15 9.13
C LEU A 191 -13.19 -3.09 7.61
N ALA A 192 -14.12 -2.34 7.01
CA ALA A 192 -14.30 -2.23 5.56
C ALA A 192 -14.31 -3.61 4.90
N MET A 193 -15.16 -4.50 5.42
CA MET A 193 -15.34 -5.85 4.91
C MET A 193 -16.62 -5.91 4.08
N GLU A 194 -16.58 -6.71 3.03
CA GLU A 194 -17.79 -7.13 2.31
C GLU A 194 -18.53 -8.20 3.12
N GLU A 195 -19.83 -8.39 2.86
CA GLU A 195 -20.65 -9.34 3.63
C GLU A 195 -20.10 -10.77 3.54
N GLU A 196 -19.73 -11.25 2.35
CA GLU A 196 -19.08 -12.56 2.15
C GLU A 196 -17.74 -12.70 2.90
N GLU A 197 -16.95 -11.62 2.99
CA GLU A 197 -15.68 -11.63 3.75
C GLU A 197 -15.93 -11.74 5.25
N THR A 198 -17.04 -11.19 5.77
CA THR A 198 -17.34 -11.21 7.20
C THR A 198 -17.70 -12.59 7.73
N GLU A 199 -18.43 -13.38 6.96
CA GLU A 199 -18.81 -14.74 7.34
C GLU A 199 -17.57 -15.64 7.35
N SER A 200 -16.81 -15.65 6.24
CA SER A 200 -15.60 -16.45 6.08
C SER A 200 -14.51 -16.13 7.12
N LEU A 201 -14.29 -14.84 7.44
CA LEU A 201 -13.31 -14.43 8.45
C LEU A 201 -13.77 -14.80 9.87
N SER A 202 -15.07 -14.71 10.14
CA SER A 202 -15.64 -15.10 11.44
C SER A 202 -15.45 -16.59 11.68
N GLU A 203 -15.75 -17.43 10.69
CA GLU A 203 -15.52 -18.87 10.74
C GLU A 203 -14.04 -19.21 10.92
N TYR A 204 -13.16 -18.57 10.14
CA TYR A 204 -11.71 -18.78 10.23
C TYR A 204 -11.15 -18.50 11.62
N HIS A 205 -11.67 -17.46 12.30
CA HIS A 205 -11.26 -17.10 13.66
C HIS A 205 -12.10 -17.77 14.77
N GLY A 206 -13.07 -18.62 14.43
CA GLY A 206 -13.88 -19.39 15.38
C GLY A 206 -15.01 -18.61 16.06
N PHE A 207 -15.44 -17.48 15.50
CA PHE A 207 -16.61 -16.74 15.96
C PHE A 207 -17.91 -17.43 15.51
N GLN A 208 -18.91 -17.47 16.39
CA GLN A 208 -20.25 -17.98 16.06
C GLN A 208 -21.18 -16.82 15.72
N MET A 209 -21.82 -16.89 14.55
CA MET A 209 -22.88 -15.95 14.17
C MET A 209 -24.22 -16.41 14.72
N GLN A 210 -24.96 -15.50 15.37
CA GLN A 210 -26.33 -15.74 15.83
C GLN A 210 -27.27 -14.73 15.17
N VAL A 211 -28.32 -15.24 14.51
CA VAL A 211 -29.40 -14.41 14.01
C VAL A 211 -30.30 -14.06 15.19
N ILE A 212 -30.30 -12.79 15.60
CA ILE A 212 -31.23 -12.29 16.61
C ILE A 212 -32.60 -12.17 15.93
N GLN A 213 -33.52 -13.09 16.26
CA GLN A 213 -34.91 -13.06 15.81
C GLN A 213 -35.73 -12.03 16.59
#